data_AF-A0A2B7YJ97-F1
#
_entry.id   AF-A0A2B7YJ97-F1
#
_cell.length_a   1.000
_cell.length_b   1.000
_cell.length_c   1.000
_cell.angle_alpha   90.00
_cell.angle_beta   90.00
_cell.angle_gamma   90.00
#
_symmetry.space_group_name_H-M   'P 1'
#
loop_
_entity.id
_entity.type
_entity.pdbx_description
1 polymer ?
#
loop_
_entity_poly.entity_id
_entity_poly.type
_entity_poly.pdbx_seq_one_letter_code
_entity_poly.pdbx_strand_id
1 'polypeptide(L)' 'MFFCIYANGEISTTQDDYGSYKDSFYELGNYFRTEEEAQKVVDSKEWKEFWAKVKAGEIGGNE' A
#
# COMPACT_ATOMS: atom_id res chain seq x y z
N MET A 1 -7.45 8.93 -12.05
CA MET A 1 -6.99 9.24 -10.69
C MET A 1 -7.37 8.08 -9.80
N PHE A 2 -6.43 7.59 -9.00
CA PHE A 2 -6.59 6.42 -8.15
C PHE A 2 -6.01 6.67 -6.77
N PHE A 3 -6.42 5.87 -5.80
CA PHE A 3 -5.92 5.90 -4.43
C PHE A 3 -4.86 4.84 -4.25
N CYS A 4 -3.78 5.16 -3.55
CA CYS A 4 -2.71 4.22 -3.25
C CYS A 4 -2.26 4.34 -1.80
N ILE A 5 -1.84 3.21 -1.23
CA ILE A 5 -1.32 3.13 0.13
C ILE A 5 0.20 3.04 0.05
N TYR A 6 0.89 3.98 0.69
CA TYR A 6 2.34 3.96 0.84
C TYR A 6 2.78 3.01 1.97
N ALA A 7 4.08 2.68 2.00
CA ALA A 7 4.66 1.81 3.02
C ALA A 7 4.47 2.31 4.47
N ASN A 8 4.29 3.61 4.66
CA ASN A 8 3.99 4.24 5.95
C ASN A 8 2.49 4.17 6.32
N GLY A 9 1.64 3.61 5.46
CA GLY A 9 0.19 3.58 5.61
C GLY A 9 -0.53 4.85 5.16
N GLU A 10 0.18 5.82 4.57
CA GLU A 10 -0.43 7.03 4.04
C GLU A 10 -1.23 6.71 2.77
N ILE A 11 -2.46 7.22 2.71
CA ILE A 11 -3.31 7.14 1.52
C ILE A 11 -3.12 8.42 0.72
N SER A 12 -2.79 8.27 -0.56
CA SER A 12 -2.66 9.42 -1.46
C SER A 12 -3.36 9.17 -2.79
N THR A 13 -3.53 10.24 -3.55
CA THR A 13 -4.15 10.20 -4.88
C THR A 13 -3.12 10.48 -5.96
N THR A 14 -3.09 9.63 -6.98
CA THR A 14 -2.18 9.78 -8.13
C THR A 14 -3.00 9.82 -9.42
N GLN A 15 -2.59 10.69 -10.35
CA GLN A 15 -3.18 10.73 -11.69
C GLN A 15 -2.77 9.49 -12.48
N ASP A 16 -3.69 8.97 -13.29
CA ASP A 16 -3.47 7.74 -14.09
C ASP A 16 -2.66 8.08 -15.35
N ASP A 17 -1.61 8.88 -15.20
CA ASP A 17 -0.71 9.26 -16.26
C ASP A 17 0.43 8.23 -16.31
N TYR A 18 0.14 7.11 -16.99
CA TYR A 18 1.06 6.11 -17.58
C TYR A 18 2.56 6.22 -17.23
N GLY A 19 2.91 6.07 -15.96
CA GLY A 19 4.29 6.08 -15.48
C GLY A 19 4.62 4.78 -14.74
N SER A 20 5.88 4.33 -14.83
CA SER A 20 6.42 3.12 -14.17
C SER A 20 6.15 3.04 -12.66
N TYR A 21 5.86 4.18 -12.03
CA TYR A 21 5.45 4.27 -10.62
C TYR A 21 4.12 3.58 -10.33
N LYS A 22 3.24 3.46 -11.34
CA LYS A 22 1.96 2.76 -11.25
C LYS A 22 2.15 1.26 -11.14
N ASP A 23 3.08 0.69 -11.91
CA ASP A 23 3.31 -0.75 -11.95
C ASP A 23 3.67 -1.28 -10.57
N SER A 24 4.51 -0.57 -9.82
CA SER A 24 4.84 -0.96 -8.44
C SER A 24 3.62 -1.02 -7.52
N PHE A 25 2.66 -0.09 -7.60
CA PHE A 25 1.44 -0.17 -6.77
C PHE A 25 0.47 -1.25 -7.24
N TYR A 26 0.40 -1.51 -8.55
CA TYR A 26 -0.42 -2.59 -9.10
C TYR A 26 0.13 -3.97 -8.73
N GLU A 27 1.45 -4.15 -8.87
CA GLU A 27 2.14 -5.39 -8.50
C GLU A 27 2.03 -5.68 -7.01
N LEU A 28 2.10 -4.63 -6.17
CA LEU A 28 1.93 -4.74 -4.72
C LEU A 28 0.45 -4.84 -4.30
N GLY A 29 -0.51 -4.66 -5.21
CA GLY A 29 -1.94 -4.65 -4.90
C GLY A 29 -2.39 -3.47 -4.03
N ASN A 30 -1.58 -2.41 -3.93
CA ASN A 30 -1.84 -1.20 -3.14
C ASN A 30 -2.55 -0.11 -3.98
N TYR A 31 -3.40 -0.54 -4.91
CA TYR A 31 -4.14 0.32 -5.83
C TYR A 31 -5.64 0.19 -5.59
N PHE A 32 -6.32 1.32 -5.39
CA PHE A 32 -7.73 1.38 -5.01
C PHE A 32 -8.50 2.40 -5.85
N ARG A 33 -9.78 2.11 -6.08
CA ARG A 33 -10.65 3.01 -6.84
C ARG A 33 -11.19 4.14 -5.98
N THR A 34 -11.40 3.90 -4.69
CA THR A 34 -11.87 4.90 -3.73
C THR A 34 -10.98 4.95 -2.48
N GLU A 35 -11.00 6.10 -1.80
CA GLU A 35 -10.33 6.29 -0.51
C GLU A 35 -10.85 5.31 0.55
N GLU A 36 -12.16 5.07 0.56
CA GLU A 36 -12.81 4.17 1.51
C GLU A 36 -12.30 2.73 1.38
N GLU A 37 -12.02 2.25 0.16
CA GLU A 37 -11.43 0.93 -0.06
C GLU A 37 -10.00 0.87 0.47
N ALA A 38 -9.19 1.90 0.19
CA ALA A 38 -7.83 2.01 0.71
C ALA A 38 -7.83 2.07 2.25
N GLN A 39 -8.71 2.89 2.84
CA GLN A 39 -8.82 3.05 4.28
C GLN A 39 -9.23 1.76 4.99
N LYS A 40 -10.16 0.98 4.42
CA LYS A 40 -10.51 -0.35 4.95
C LYS A 40 -9.31 -1.29 5.00
N VAL A 41 -8.44 -1.26 3.98
CA VAL A 41 -7.21 -2.06 3.99
C VAL A 41 -6.23 -1.54 5.03
N VAL A 42 -6.00 -0.22 5.11
CA VAL A 42 -5.13 0.37 6.15
C VAL A 42 -5.61 0.03 7.55
N ASP A 43 -6.93 0.05 7.77
CA ASP A 43 -7.54 -0.23 9.06
C ASP A 43 -7.64 -1.73 9.40
N SER A 44 -7.46 -2.59 8.40
CA SER A 44 -7.51 -4.04 8.57
C SER A 44 -6.46 -4.54 9.55
N LYS A 45 -6.81 -5.60 10.27
CA LYS A 45 -5.89 -6.23 11.22
C LYS A 45 -4.71 -6.86 10.47
N GLU A 46 -4.98 -7.43 9.30
CA GLU A 46 -4.04 -8.06 8.41
C GLU A 46 -2.93 -7.09 7.98
N TRP A 47 -3.29 -5.86 7.56
CA TRP A 47 -2.31 -4.85 7.18
C TRP A 47 -1.46 -4.39 8.36
N LYS A 48 -2.10 -4.14 9.51
CA LYS A 48 -1.40 -3.72 10.73
C LYS A 48 -0.43 -4.80 11.23
N GLU A 49 -0.84 -6.06 11.21
CA GLU A 49 0.00 -7.20 11.59
C GLU A 49 1.15 -7.42 10.61
N PHE A 50 0.88 -7.32 9.30
CA PHE A 50 1.92 -7.40 8.27
C PHE A 50 3.02 -6.36 8.51
N TRP A 51 2.66 -5.08 8.62
CA TRP A 51 3.64 -4.02 8.86
C TRP A 51 4.28 -4.05 10.23
N ALA A 52 3.61 -4.60 11.26
CA ALA A 52 4.24 -4.87 12.54
C ALA A 52 5.40 -5.86 12.39
N LYS A 53 5.21 -6.95 11.63
CA LYS A 53 6.25 -7.94 11.34
C LYS A 53 7.38 -7.37 10.47
N VAL A 54 7.06 -6.56 9.44
CA VAL A 54 8.07 -5.85 8.64
C VAL A 54 8.94 -4.96 9.54
N LYS A 55 8.33 -4.15 10.41
CA LYS A 55 9.05 -3.26 11.34
C LYS A 55 9.84 -4.01 12.40
N ALA A 56 9.38 -5.19 12.81
CA ALA A 56 10.12 -6.08 13.70
C ALA A 56 11.29 -6.81 13.01
N GLY A 57 11.42 -6.69 11.67
CA GLY A 57 12.44 -7.38 10.89
C GLY A 57 12.16 -8.88 10.71
N GLU A 58 10.97 -9.35 11.07
CA GLU A 58 10.58 -10.78 10.95
C GLU A 58 10.35 -11.20 9.49
N ILE A 59 10.06 -10.24 8.62
CA ILE A 59 9.86 -10.43 7.18
C ILE A 59 10.56 -9.30 6.41
N GLY A 60 11.13 -9.62 5.24
CA GLY A 60 11.90 -8.68 4.42
C GLY A 60 13.35 -8.44 4.87
N GLY A 61 13.77 -9.01 6.00
CA GLY A 61 15.13 -8.91 6.55
C GLY A 61 16.10 -9.98 6.01
N ASN A 62 16.28 -10.05 4.69
CA ASN A 62 17.29 -10.91 4.09
C ASN A 62 18.26 -10.05 3.25
N GLU A 63 19.17 -9.38 3.95
CA GLU A 63 20.45 -8.87 3.42
C GLU A 63 21.57 -9.28 4.39
#